data_AF-A0A6I3XGX5-F1
#
_entry.id   AF-A0A6I3XGX5-F1
#
_cell.length_a   1.000
_cell.length_b   1.000
_cell.length_c   1.000
_cell.angle_alpha   90.00
_cell.angle_beta   90.00
_cell.angle_gamma   90.00
#
_symmetry.space_group_name_H-M   'P 1'
#
loop_
_entity.id
_entity.type
_entity.pdbx_description
1 polymer ?
#
loop_
_entity_poly.entity_id
_entity_poly.type
_entity_poly.pdbx_seq_one_letter_code
_entity_poly.pdbx_strand_id
1 'polypeptide(L)'
;MDSLSELLNKLKTANSSVERNALAVKAAETSDPAVPKILVELIDRPELANERGSLVNCLGSFDCSEKFLWLVKLVCHGNWKVSHEAMRILEKIDYLDAREVKQGYHLILMTADAGMKEVWRIDLISDLLAMFD
;
A
#
# COMPACT_ATOMS: atom_id res chain seq x y z
N MET A 1 -22.67 -9.10 17.55
CA MET A 1 -21.77 -8.31 16.69
C MET A 1 -20.41 -8.43 17.31
N ASP A 2 -19.40 -8.91 16.58
CA ASP A 2 -18.03 -8.93 17.11
C ASP A 2 -17.62 -7.50 17.46
N SER A 3 -16.92 -7.31 18.58
CA SER A 3 -16.32 -6.01 18.88
C SER A 3 -15.20 -5.69 17.87
N LEU A 4 -14.88 -4.41 17.69
CA LEU A 4 -13.76 -4.02 16.82
C LEU A 4 -12.45 -4.71 17.24
N SER A 5 -12.19 -4.81 18.54
CA SER A 5 -11.02 -5.50 19.08
C SER A 5 -10.96 -6.97 18.67
N GLU A 6 -12.09 -7.68 18.69
CA GLU A 6 -12.17 -9.07 18.23
C GLU A 6 -11.96 -9.18 16.72
N LEU A 7 -12.55 -8.27 15.94
CA LEU A 7 -12.36 -8.22 14.48
C LEU A 7 -10.88 -8.01 14.12
N LEU A 8 -10.21 -7.04 14.77
CA LEU A 8 -8.80 -6.76 14.54
C LEU A 8 -7.90 -7.91 14.98
N ASN A 9 -8.24 -8.59 16.08
CA ASN A 9 -7.50 -9.77 16.51
C ASN A 9 -7.63 -10.90 15.49
N LYS A 10 -8.84 -11.21 15.03
CA LYS A 10 -9.08 -12.21 13.97
C LYS A 10 -8.30 -11.86 12.69
N LEU A 11 -8.30 -10.59 12.28
CA LEU A 11 -7.55 -10.12 11.12
C LEU A 11 -6.05 -10.40 11.24
N LYS A 12 -5.46 -10.14 12.42
CA LYS A 12 -4.03 -10.35 12.67
C LYS A 12 -3.60 -11.82 12.65
N THR A 13 -4.50 -12.72 13.03
CA THR A 13 -4.24 -14.15 13.22
C THR A 13 -4.83 -15.04 12.12
N ALA A 14 -5.45 -14.44 11.09
CA ALA A 14 -6.06 -15.19 9.99
C ALA A 14 -5.02 -16.00 9.21
N ASN A 15 -5.25 -17.31 9.09
CA ASN A 15 -4.31 -18.25 8.47
C ASN A 15 -4.47 -18.35 6.95
N SER A 16 -5.61 -17.94 6.40
CA SER A 16 -5.84 -17.91 4.95
C SER A 16 -5.94 -16.49 4.43
N SER A 17 -5.43 -16.25 3.22
CA SER A 17 -5.59 -14.95 2.54
C SER A 17 -7.03 -14.60 2.26
N VAL A 18 -7.89 -15.59 1.97
CA VAL A 18 -9.32 -15.37 1.73
C VAL A 18 -9.98 -14.78 2.98
N GLU A 19 -9.78 -15.42 4.14
CA GLU A 19 -10.32 -14.94 5.42
C GLU A 19 -9.74 -13.58 5.79
N ARG A 20 -8.42 -13.42 5.70
CA ARG A 20 -7.72 -12.16 6.02
C ARG A 20 -8.23 -11.00 5.17
N ASN A 21 -8.44 -11.22 3.88
CA ASN A 21 -8.98 -10.20 2.97
C ASN A 21 -10.41 -9.81 3.35
N ALA A 22 -11.28 -10.79 3.64
CA ALA A 22 -12.66 -10.52 4.06
C ALA A 22 -12.71 -9.73 5.40
N LEU A 23 -11.83 -10.06 6.34
CA LEU A 23 -11.70 -9.34 7.60
C LEU A 23 -11.15 -7.93 7.41
N ALA A 24 -10.20 -7.74 6.48
CA ALA A 24 -9.63 -6.43 6.16
C ALA A 24 -10.67 -5.47 5.56
N VAL A 25 -11.53 -5.97 4.66
CA VAL A 25 -12.65 -5.19 4.10
C VAL A 25 -13.60 -4.76 5.22
N LYS A 26 -14.06 -5.71 6.05
CA LYS A 26 -14.92 -5.41 7.19
C LYS A 26 -14.29 -4.40 8.16
N ALA A 27 -13.00 -4.52 8.42
CA ALA A 27 -12.28 -3.58 9.27
C ALA A 27 -12.23 -2.18 8.64
N ALA A 28 -11.93 -2.07 7.34
CA ALA A 28 -11.90 -0.79 6.63
C ALA A 28 -13.25 -0.08 6.63
N GLU A 29 -14.36 -0.81 6.49
CA GLU A 29 -15.73 -0.26 6.54
C GLU A 29 -16.06 0.40 7.89
N THR A 30 -15.38 0.03 8.98
CA THR A 30 -15.59 0.68 10.28
C THR A 30 -15.09 2.12 10.33
N SER A 31 -14.20 2.52 9.41
CA SER A 31 -13.49 3.81 9.42
C SER A 31 -12.75 4.11 10.73
N ASP A 32 -12.46 3.08 11.54
CA ASP A 32 -11.81 3.27 12.83
C ASP A 32 -10.31 3.59 12.66
N PRO A 33 -9.76 4.61 13.36
CA PRO A 33 -8.37 5.04 13.20
C PRO A 33 -7.33 4.01 13.65
N ALA A 34 -7.72 2.93 14.35
CA ALA A 34 -6.82 1.84 14.67
C ALA A 34 -6.54 0.90 13.47
N VAL A 35 -7.43 0.86 12.48
CA VAL A 35 -7.36 -0.08 11.35
C VAL A 35 -6.11 0.14 10.47
N PRO A 36 -5.73 1.37 10.07
CA PRO A 36 -4.57 1.61 9.22
C PRO A 36 -3.28 1.01 9.79
N LYS A 37 -3.08 1.15 11.11
CA LYS A 37 -1.92 0.59 11.78
C LYS A 37 -1.85 -0.93 11.61
N ILE A 38 -2.97 -1.63 11.75
CA ILE A 38 -3.03 -3.09 11.59
C ILE A 38 -2.80 -3.50 10.15
N LEU A 39 -3.36 -2.76 9.19
CA LEU A 39 -3.15 -3.04 7.77
C LEU A 39 -1.68 -2.88 7.38
N VAL A 40 -1.02 -1.81 7.82
CA VAL A 40 0.42 -1.59 7.59
C VAL A 40 1.25 -2.71 8.22
N GLU A 41 0.99 -3.06 9.48
CA GLU A 41 1.67 -4.16 10.17
C GLU A 41 1.56 -5.49 9.39
N LEU A 42 0.44 -5.75 8.72
CA LEU A 42 0.24 -6.95 7.90
C LEU A 42 0.90 -6.83 6.53
N ILE A 43 0.88 -5.67 5.89
CA ILE A 43 1.50 -5.44 4.58
C ILE A 43 3.03 -5.58 4.67
N ASP A 44 3.62 -5.21 5.79
CA ASP A 44 5.07 -5.32 6.04
C ASP A 44 5.53 -6.74 6.40
N ARG A 45 4.61 -7.69 6.62
CA ARG A 45 4.97 -9.09 6.90
C ARG A 45 5.56 -9.76 5.65
N PRO A 46 6.82 -10.23 5.70
CA PRO A 46 7.47 -10.83 4.54
C PRO A 46 6.77 -12.11 4.06
N GLU A 47 6.21 -12.90 4.98
CA GLU A 47 5.46 -14.12 4.66
C GLU A 47 4.18 -13.85 3.86
N LEU A 48 3.68 -12.60 3.86
CA LEU A 48 2.49 -12.18 3.13
C LEU A 48 2.81 -11.46 1.81
N ALA A 49 4.07 -11.46 1.35
CA ALA A 49 4.54 -10.68 0.20
C ALA A 49 3.66 -10.86 -1.06
N ASN A 50 3.14 -12.08 -1.30
CA ASN A 50 2.31 -12.41 -2.46
C ASN A 50 0.79 -12.24 -2.22
N GLU A 51 0.35 -11.94 -1.00
CA GLU A 51 -1.06 -11.95 -0.60
C GLU A 51 -1.53 -10.61 0.00
N ARG A 52 -0.71 -9.55 -0.09
CA ARG A 52 -0.97 -8.26 0.58
C ARG A 52 -1.69 -7.22 -0.28
N GLY A 53 -1.92 -7.46 -1.58
CA GLY A 53 -2.54 -6.48 -2.47
C GLY A 53 -3.94 -6.04 -2.03
N SER A 54 -4.77 -6.95 -1.51
CA SER A 54 -6.09 -6.59 -0.98
C SER A 54 -6.01 -5.75 0.30
N LEU A 55 -4.96 -5.93 1.11
CA LEU A 55 -4.72 -5.13 2.31
C LEU A 55 -4.35 -3.70 1.93
N VAL A 56 -3.51 -3.52 0.89
CA VAL A 56 -3.19 -2.20 0.34
C VAL A 56 -4.46 -1.53 -0.18
N ASN A 57 -5.31 -2.23 -0.95
CA ASN A 57 -6.59 -1.67 -1.39
C ASN A 57 -7.46 -1.17 -0.22
N CYS A 58 -7.55 -1.95 0.86
CA CYS A 58 -8.30 -1.55 2.07
C CYS A 58 -7.67 -0.34 2.78
N LEU A 59 -6.34 -0.22 2.75
CA LEU A 59 -5.62 0.93 3.31
C LEU A 59 -5.97 2.23 2.57
N GLY A 60 -6.28 2.14 1.27
CA GLY A 60 -6.68 3.29 0.45
C GLY A 60 -8.02 3.95 0.78
N SER A 61 -8.73 3.44 1.80
CA SER A 61 -9.91 4.09 2.41
C SER A 61 -9.54 5.11 3.50
N PHE A 62 -8.26 5.22 3.86
CA PHE A 62 -7.76 6.07 4.94
C PHE A 62 -6.75 7.10 4.42
N ASP A 63 -6.55 8.18 5.18
CA ASP A 63 -5.47 9.12 4.91
C ASP A 63 -4.11 8.43 5.11
N CYS A 64 -3.32 8.42 4.03
CA CYS A 64 -2.01 7.78 3.97
C CYS A 64 -0.90 8.78 3.63
N SER A 65 -1.14 10.09 3.81
CA SER A 65 -0.18 11.14 3.47
C SER A 65 1.16 10.92 4.19
N GLU A 66 1.14 10.58 5.49
CA GLU A 66 2.34 10.26 6.29
C GLU A 66 3.07 8.97 5.85
N LYS A 67 2.50 8.22 4.90
CA LYS A 67 3.04 6.96 4.37
C LYS A 67 3.54 7.08 2.94
N PHE A 68 3.64 8.30 2.40
CA PHE A 68 4.06 8.55 1.01
C PHE A 68 5.29 7.73 0.57
N LEU A 69 6.41 7.84 1.29
CA LEU A 69 7.63 7.12 0.92
C LEU A 69 7.48 5.60 0.98
N TRP A 70 6.65 5.11 1.90
CA TRP A 70 6.36 3.70 2.01
C TRP A 70 5.48 3.22 0.83
N LEU A 71 4.50 4.02 0.41
CA LEU A 71 3.70 3.74 -0.79
C LEU A 71 4.55 3.75 -2.06
N VAL A 72 5.47 4.70 -2.23
CA VAL A 72 6.42 4.72 -3.36
C VAL A 72 7.24 3.44 -3.40
N LYS A 73 7.72 2.94 -2.26
CA LYS A 73 8.42 1.65 -2.19
C LYS A 73 7.53 0.48 -2.61
N LEU A 74 6.25 0.50 -2.26
CA LEU A 74 5.30 -0.52 -2.69
C LEU A 74 5.06 -0.49 -4.20
N VAL A 75 5.00 0.68 -4.83
CA VAL A 75 4.96 0.80 -6.31
C VAL A 75 6.23 0.23 -6.93
N CYS A 76 7.39 0.61 -6.41
CA CYS A 76 8.68 0.23 -6.98
C CYS A 76 8.99 -1.26 -6.85
N HIS A 77 8.56 -1.91 -5.76
CA HIS A 77 9.02 -3.27 -5.40
C HIS A 77 7.89 -4.26 -5.09
N GLY A 78 6.64 -3.82 -5.11
CA GLY A 78 5.48 -4.69 -4.94
C GLY A 78 5.32 -5.67 -6.11
N ASN A 79 4.48 -6.69 -5.91
CA ASN A 79 3.93 -7.44 -7.04
C ASN A 79 2.91 -6.57 -7.81
N TRP A 80 2.38 -7.09 -8.91
CA TRP A 80 1.45 -6.34 -9.77
C TRP A 80 0.33 -5.66 -8.98
N LYS A 81 -0.40 -6.41 -8.14
CA LYS A 81 -1.54 -5.87 -7.39
C LYS A 81 -1.09 -4.84 -6.36
N VAL A 82 -0.07 -5.15 -5.56
CA VAL A 82 0.45 -4.22 -4.54
C VAL A 82 0.87 -2.90 -5.15
N SER A 83 1.56 -2.94 -6.30
CA SER A 83 2.07 -1.74 -6.95
C SER A 83 0.92 -0.86 -7.46
N HIS A 84 -0.07 -1.45 -8.13
CA HIS A 84 -1.23 -0.70 -8.64
C HIS A 84 -2.12 -0.15 -7.53
N GLU A 85 -2.36 -0.92 -6.46
CA GLU A 85 -3.14 -0.40 -5.33
C GLU A 85 -2.38 0.71 -4.60
N ALA A 86 -1.05 0.62 -4.46
CA ALA A 86 -0.26 1.70 -3.86
C ALA A 86 -0.27 2.97 -4.72
N MET A 87 -0.20 2.84 -6.06
CA MET A 87 -0.34 3.96 -7.00
C MET A 87 -1.67 4.68 -6.80
N ARG A 88 -2.79 3.95 -6.73
CA ARG A 88 -4.12 4.53 -6.47
C ARG A 88 -4.24 5.28 -5.15
N ILE A 89 -3.42 4.94 -4.15
CA ILE A 89 -3.36 5.68 -2.90
C ILE A 89 -2.54 6.96 -3.09
N LEU A 90 -1.39 6.87 -3.76
CA LEU A 90 -0.55 8.03 -4.07
C LEU A 90 -1.30 9.09 -4.87
N GLU A 91 -2.11 8.69 -5.85
CA GLU A 91 -2.95 9.59 -6.66
C GLU A 91 -3.97 10.42 -5.85
N LYS A 92 -4.26 10.02 -4.61
CA LYS A 92 -5.19 10.72 -3.70
C LYS A 92 -4.48 11.65 -2.72
N ILE A 93 -3.15 11.68 -2.70
CA ILE A 93 -2.38 12.51 -1.76
C ILE A 93 -2.17 13.89 -2.37
N ASP A 94 -2.83 14.90 -1.80
CA ASP A 94 -2.82 16.27 -2.33
C ASP A 94 -1.65 17.13 -1.82
N TYR A 95 -1.06 16.78 -0.67
CA TYR A 95 -0.02 17.61 -0.02
C TYR A 95 1.09 16.78 0.62
N LEU A 96 2.34 17.18 0.35
CA LEU A 96 3.55 16.51 0.84
C LEU A 96 4.65 17.52 1.19
N ASP A 97 5.51 17.16 2.15
CA ASP A 97 6.75 17.90 2.43
C ASP A 97 7.73 17.75 1.25
N ALA A 98 8.36 18.85 0.83
CA ALA A 98 9.27 18.87 -0.31
C ALA A 98 10.44 17.87 -0.18
N ARG A 99 10.88 17.54 1.05
CA ARG A 99 11.92 16.53 1.29
C ARG A 99 11.42 15.12 1.01
N GLU A 100 10.17 14.81 1.39
CA GLU A 100 9.56 13.52 1.10
C GLU A 100 9.37 13.34 -0.40
N VAL A 101 8.87 14.37 -1.10
CA VAL A 101 8.77 14.39 -2.57
C VAL A 101 10.13 14.10 -3.20
N LYS A 102 11.20 14.79 -2.78
CA LYS A 102 12.55 14.58 -3.31
C LYS A 102 13.07 13.16 -3.08
N GLN A 103 12.82 12.58 -1.90
CA GLN A 103 13.22 11.21 -1.57
C GLN A 103 12.44 10.18 -2.39
N GLY A 104 11.13 10.39 -2.56
CA GLY A 104 10.29 9.54 -3.42
C GLY A 104 10.77 9.56 -4.87
N TYR A 105 10.96 10.76 -5.42
CA TYR A 105 11.49 10.94 -6.78
C TYR A 105 12.82 10.23 -7.00
N HIS A 106 13.76 10.37 -6.06
CA HIS A 106 15.05 9.67 -6.15
C HIS A 106 14.91 8.15 -6.19
N LEU A 107 14.04 7.59 -5.34
CA LEU A 107 13.79 6.15 -5.33
C LEU A 107 13.19 5.65 -6.66
N ILE A 108 12.29 6.44 -7.25
CA ILE A 108 11.65 6.10 -8.52
C ILE A 108 12.69 6.09 -9.65
N LEU A 109 13.57 7.10 -9.72
CA LEU A 109 14.68 7.14 -10.69
C LEU A 109 15.63 5.95 -10.52
N MET A 110 16.04 5.64 -9.29
CA MET A 110 16.88 4.46 -9.03
C MET A 110 16.22 3.15 -9.48
N THR A 111 14.89 3.04 -9.30
CA THR A 111 14.12 1.87 -9.73
C THR A 111 14.07 1.78 -11.26
N ALA A 112 13.91 2.92 -11.95
CA ALA A 112 13.97 2.98 -13.41
C ALA A 112 15.34 2.57 -13.96
N ASP A 113 16.41 3.11 -13.38
CA ASP A 113 17.80 2.85 -13.78
C ASP A 113 18.24 1.40 -13.54
N ALA A 114 17.66 0.71 -12.55
CA ALA A 114 17.97 -0.68 -12.23
C ALA A 114 17.55 -1.69 -13.32
N GLY A 115 16.79 -1.27 -14.34
CA GLY A 115 16.43 -2.12 -15.47
C GLY A 115 15.27 -3.07 -15.16
N MET A 116 14.07 -2.52 -15.07
CA MET A 116 12.84 -3.29 -14.87
C MET A 116 12.55 -4.20 -16.08
N LYS A 117 12.07 -5.42 -15.80
CA LYS A 117 11.74 -6.41 -16.84
C LYS A 117 10.26 -6.47 -17.18
N GLU A 118 9.43 -6.05 -16.24
CA GLU A 118 7.98 -6.14 -16.33
C GLU A 118 7.43 -4.91 -17.05
N VAL A 119 6.82 -5.10 -18.22
CA VAL A 119 6.24 -3.99 -19.02
C VAL A 119 5.27 -3.16 -18.18
N TRP A 120 4.38 -3.83 -17.44
CA TRP A 120 3.43 -3.15 -16.55
C TRP A 120 4.11 -2.29 -15.47
N ARG A 121 5.33 -2.64 -15.03
CA ARG A 121 6.06 -1.87 -14.02
C ARG A 121 6.74 -0.67 -14.66
N ILE A 122 7.24 -0.82 -15.88
CA ILE A 122 7.80 0.29 -16.66
C ILE A 122 6.72 1.36 -16.87
N ASP A 123 5.54 0.95 -17.33
CA ASP A 123 4.41 1.85 -17.55
C ASP A 123 4.02 2.55 -16.24
N LEU A 124 3.83 1.77 -15.16
CA LEU A 124 3.43 2.30 -13.85
C LEU A 124 4.46 3.28 -13.24
N ILE A 125 5.76 3.01 -13.42
CA ILE A 125 6.83 3.90 -12.96
C ILE A 125 6.90 5.17 -13.82
N SER A 126 6.64 5.07 -15.12
CA SER A 126 6.51 6.23 -15.99
C SER A 126 5.34 7.11 -15.57
N ASP A 127 4.19 6.52 -15.26
CA ASP A 127 3.01 7.25 -14.76
C ASP A 127 3.31 7.92 -13.41
N LEU A 128 3.99 7.21 -12.50
CA LEU A 128 4.39 7.75 -11.21
C LEU A 128 5.40 8.90 -11.35
N LEU A 129 6.34 8.84 -12.29
CA LEU A 129 7.26 9.95 -12.58
C LEU A 129 6.52 11.18 -13.08
N ALA A 130 5.53 11.00 -13.95
CA ALA A 130 4.73 12.09 -14.50
C ALA A 130 3.92 12.85 -13.44
N MET A 131 3.69 12.26 -12.25
CA MET A 131 3.07 12.97 -11.12
C MET A 131 3.98 14.05 -10.49
N PHE A 132 5.28 14.06 -10.79
CA PHE A 132 6.25 15.02 -10.25
C PHE A 132 6.55 16.19 -11.20
N ASP A 133 6.04 16.14 -12.44
CA ASP A 133 6.19 17.19 -13.46
C ASP A 133 5.16 18.31 -13.27
#